data_AF-A0A3D8JR32-F1
#
_entry.id   AF-A0A3D8JR32-F1
#
_cell.length_a   1.000
_cell.length_b   1.000
_cell.length_c   1.000
_cell.angle_alpha   90.00
_cell.angle_beta   90.00
_cell.angle_gamma   90.00
#
_symmetry.space_group_name_H-M   'P 1'
#
loop_
_entity.id
_entity.type
_entity.pdbx_description
1 polymer ?
#
loop_
_entity_poly.entity_id
_entity_poly.type
_entity_poly.pdbx_seq_one_letter_code
_entity_poly.pdbx_strand_id
1 'polypeptide(L)'
;MKKPPRATIVFYDEETEQVKMCTVFRKDVQAVIDREMARSGGMTIPPDAEPNEARPITDEDARKLGGIAILMQAGVHPELRGRLQFTTAEPVNWTPNRPPGE
;
A
#
# COMPACT_ATOMS: atom_id res chain seq x y z
N MET A 1 14.84 22.12 -15.53
CA MET A 1 15.24 20.71 -15.23
C MET A 1 14.01 19.95 -14.76
N LYS A 2 13.74 18.74 -15.28
CA LYS A 2 12.65 17.89 -14.77
C LYS A 2 13.06 17.33 -13.40
N LYS A 3 12.19 17.45 -12.39
CA LYS A 3 12.42 16.88 -11.06
C LYS A 3 12.45 15.34 -11.17
N PRO A 4 13.42 14.63 -10.58
CA PRO A 4 13.48 13.18 -10.67
C PRO A 4 12.26 12.57 -9.94
N PRO A 5 11.50 11.66 -10.59
CA PRO A 5 10.38 10.99 -9.94
C PRO A 5 10.85 10.16 -8.73
N ARG A 6 10.02 10.13 -7.69
CA ARG A 6 10.29 9.40 -6.45
C ARG A 6 9.22 8.33 -6.23
N ALA A 7 9.57 7.32 -5.45
CA ALA A 7 8.65 6.36 -4.90
C ALA A 7 8.82 6.32 -3.38
N THR A 8 7.71 6.21 -2.65
CA THR A 8 7.72 5.99 -1.20
C THR A 8 7.36 4.54 -0.96
N ILE A 9 8.18 3.84 -0.18
CA ILE A 9 8.01 2.43 0.16
C ILE A 9 7.65 2.36 1.63
N VAL A 10 6.56 1.64 1.93
CA VAL A 10 6.15 1.28 3.29
C VAL A 10 6.36 -0.21 3.44
N PHE A 11 7.01 -0.62 4.52
CA PHE A 11 7.32 -2.02 4.81
C PHE A 11 7.29 -2.28 6.30
N TYR A 12 7.01 -3.53 6.69
CA TYR A 12 7.15 -3.96 8.08
C TYR A 12 8.57 -4.49 8.31
N ASP A 13 9.21 -4.01 9.37
CA ASP A 13 10.51 -4.46 9.83
C ASP A 13 10.26 -5.41 11.00
N GLU A 14 10.44 -6.71 10.75
CA GLU A 14 10.16 -7.78 11.72
C GLU A 14 11.13 -7.76 12.90
N GLU A 15 12.39 -7.36 12.69
CA GLU A 15 13.40 -7.31 13.76
C GLU A 15 13.04 -6.28 14.84
N THR A 16 12.49 -5.14 14.40
CA THR A 16 12.11 -4.04 15.29
C THR A 16 10.61 -3.96 15.55
N GLU A 17 9.83 -4.83 14.93
CA GLU A 17 8.36 -4.84 14.93
C GLU A 17 7.74 -3.47 14.57
N GLN A 18 8.28 -2.80 13.56
CA GLN A 18 7.89 -1.43 13.18
C GLN A 18 7.46 -1.35 11.73
N VAL A 19 6.40 -0.57 11.46
CA VAL A 19 6.11 -0.11 10.10
C VAL A 19 7.07 1.04 9.79
N LYS A 20 7.89 0.87 8.77
CA LYS A 20 8.88 1.86 8.32
C LYS A 20 8.48 2.42 6.96
N MET A 21 8.97 3.63 6.69
CA MET A 21 8.77 4.33 5.43
C MET A 21 10.09 4.90 4.94
N CYS A 22 10.39 4.73 3.66
CA CYS A 22 11.53 5.36 3.02
C CYS A 22 11.16 5.91 1.64
N THR A 23 11.92 6.89 1.15
CA THR A 23 11.74 7.47 -0.17
C THR A 23 12.98 7.21 -1.02
N VAL A 24 12.76 6.66 -2.21
CA VAL A 24 13.81 6.34 -3.19
C VAL A 24 13.53 7.06 -4.51
N PHE A 25 14.49 7.06 -5.45
CA PHE A 25 14.17 7.44 -6.81
C PHE A 25 13.36 6.32 -7.48
N ARG A 26 12.31 6.70 -8.21
CA ARG A 26 11.42 5.72 -8.88
C ARG A 26 12.20 4.79 -9.81
N LYS A 27 13.20 5.32 -10.51
CA LYS A 27 14.05 4.57 -11.44
C LYS A 27 14.75 3.38 -10.77
N ASP A 28 15.09 3.49 -9.48
CA ASP A 28 15.87 2.47 -8.77
C ASP A 28 15.02 1.25 -8.41
N VAL A 29 13.68 1.40 -8.43
CA VAL A 29 12.70 0.34 -8.14
C VAL A 29 11.72 0.08 -9.28
N GLN A 30 12.02 0.60 -10.49
CA GLN A 30 11.10 0.58 -11.62
C GLN A 30 10.70 -0.84 -12.03
N ALA A 31 11.63 -1.80 -12.03
CA ALA A 31 11.34 -3.20 -12.36
C ALA A 31 10.34 -3.85 -11.40
N VAL A 32 10.39 -3.48 -10.11
CA VAL A 32 9.43 -3.97 -9.11
C VAL A 32 8.06 -3.35 -9.35
N ILE A 33 8.02 -2.04 -9.61
CA ILE A 33 6.77 -1.33 -9.94
C ILE A 33 6.10 -1.97 -11.16
N ASP A 34 6.84 -2.16 -12.26
CA ASP A 34 6.28 -2.69 -13.50
C ASP A 34 5.69 -4.09 -13.31
N ARG A 35 6.39 -4.95 -12.56
CA ARG A 35 5.92 -6.31 -12.24
C ARG A 35 4.63 -6.29 -11.41
N GLU A 36 4.58 -5.52 -10.33
CA GLU A 36 3.39 -5.51 -9.44
C GLU A 36 2.20 -4.80 -10.09
N MET A 37 2.43 -3.75 -10.90
CA MET A 37 1.39 -3.11 -11.70
C MET A 37 0.80 -4.10 -12.71
N ALA A 38 1.63 -4.91 -13.38
CA ALA A 38 1.15 -5.93 -14.31
C ALA A 38 0.38 -7.07 -13.62
N ARG A 39 0.77 -7.43 -12.39
CA ARG A 39 0.15 -8.52 -11.62
C ARG A 39 -1.19 -8.13 -11.00
N SER A 40 -1.28 -6.93 -10.44
CA SER A 40 -2.40 -6.51 -9.58
C SER A 40 -3.25 -5.38 -10.18
N GLY A 41 -2.78 -4.72 -11.24
CA GLY A 41 -3.36 -3.47 -11.75
C GLY A 41 -2.99 -2.23 -10.93
N GLY A 42 -2.36 -2.41 -9.76
CA GLY A 42 -2.09 -1.32 -8.83
C GLY A 42 -3.36 -0.73 -8.22
N MET A 43 -3.20 0.40 -7.52
CA MET A 43 -4.30 1.17 -6.95
C MET A 43 -4.04 2.66 -7.19
N THR A 44 -5.06 3.37 -7.64
CA THR A 44 -5.06 4.84 -7.74
C THR A 44 -5.57 5.45 -6.44
N ILE A 45 -5.11 6.67 -6.13
CA ILE A 45 -5.66 7.46 -5.03
C ILE A 45 -6.09 8.83 -5.58
N PRO A 46 -7.38 9.19 -5.51
CA PRO A 46 -8.45 8.35 -4.97
C PRO A 46 -8.78 7.15 -5.88
N PRO A 47 -9.36 6.05 -5.35
CA PRO A 47 -9.52 4.78 -6.09
C PRO A 47 -10.39 4.85 -7.34
N ASP A 48 -11.33 5.79 -7.37
CA ASP A 48 -12.25 6.09 -8.47
C ASP A 48 -11.71 7.14 -9.45
N ALA A 49 -10.43 7.54 -9.32
CA ALA A 49 -9.87 8.58 -10.16
C ALA A 49 -9.67 8.11 -11.61
N GLU A 50 -10.18 8.90 -12.55
CA GLU A 50 -9.95 8.68 -13.98
C GLU A 50 -8.50 9.08 -14.37
N PRO A 51 -7.95 8.51 -15.47
CA PRO A 51 -6.62 8.89 -15.94
C PRO A 51 -6.51 10.40 -16.22
N ASN A 52 -5.51 11.04 -15.61
CA ASN A 52 -5.25 12.48 -15.70
C ASN A 52 -6.28 13.38 -15.01
N GLU A 53 -7.13 12.82 -14.16
CA GLU A 53 -8.01 13.61 -13.31
C GLU A 53 -7.19 14.39 -12.27
N ALA A 54 -7.23 15.72 -12.35
CA ALA A 54 -6.45 16.62 -11.48
C ALA A 54 -7.23 17.08 -10.25
N ARG A 55 -8.16 16.25 -9.73
CA ARG A 55 -8.93 16.61 -8.55
C ARG A 55 -8.05 16.69 -7.29
N PRO A 56 -8.40 17.53 -6.30
CA PRO A 56 -7.65 17.63 -5.06
C PRO A 56 -7.61 16.29 -4.31
N ILE A 57 -6.45 15.97 -3.72
CA ILE A 57 -6.33 14.89 -2.73
C ILE A 57 -6.79 15.45 -1.38
N THR A 58 -7.77 14.79 -0.76
CA THR A 58 -8.33 15.20 0.52
C THR A 58 -7.64 14.53 1.71
N ASP A 59 -7.90 15.03 2.92
CA ASP A 59 -7.46 14.39 4.16
C ASP A 59 -7.99 12.95 4.29
N GLU A 60 -9.18 12.68 3.75
CA GLU A 60 -9.77 11.34 3.73
C GLU A 60 -9.00 10.40 2.79
N ASP A 61 -8.55 10.89 1.64
CA ASP A 61 -7.74 10.11 0.71
C ASP A 61 -6.37 9.77 1.32
N ALA A 62 -5.75 10.74 2.00
CA ALA A 62 -4.49 10.53 2.71
C ALA A 62 -4.66 9.51 3.85
N ARG A 63 -5.75 9.60 4.62
CA ARG A 63 -6.09 8.65 5.69
C ARG A 63 -6.29 7.23 5.14
N LYS A 64 -7.04 7.09 4.05
CA LYS A 64 -7.28 5.81 3.37
C LYS A 64 -5.97 5.23 2.83
N LEU A 65 -5.14 6.02 2.15
CA LEU A 65 -3.84 5.57 1.65
C LEU A 65 -2.95 5.03 2.77
N GLY A 66 -2.83 5.76 3.88
CA GLY A 66 -2.07 5.30 5.05
C GLY A 66 -2.64 4.01 5.65
N GLY A 67 -3.97 3.95 5.82
CA GLY A 67 -4.65 2.75 6.32
C GLY A 67 -4.42 1.53 5.43
N ILE A 68 -4.57 1.67 4.11
CA ILE A 68 -4.35 0.61 3.12
C ILE A 68 -2.90 0.13 3.16
N ALA A 69 -1.93 1.05 3.18
CA ALA A 69 -0.51 0.69 3.23
C ALA A 69 -0.18 -0.18 4.45
N ILE A 70 -0.75 0.13 5.62
CA ILE A 70 -0.55 -0.64 6.86
C ILE A 70 -1.33 -1.96 6.82
N LEU A 71 -2.57 -1.97 6.32
CA LEU A 71 -3.38 -3.19 6.17
C LEU A 71 -2.72 -4.21 5.23
N MET A 72 -2.07 -3.75 4.15
CA MET A 72 -1.31 -4.62 3.25
C MET A 72 -0.16 -5.33 3.97
N GLN A 73 0.50 -4.68 4.93
CA GLN A 73 1.53 -5.33 5.75
C GLN A 73 0.89 -6.31 6.74
N ALA A 74 -0.14 -5.87 7.46
CA ALA A 74 -0.82 -6.69 8.46
C ALA A 74 -1.44 -7.97 7.85
N GLY A 75 -1.72 -7.98 6.55
CA GLY A 75 -2.17 -9.15 5.79
C GLY A 75 -1.33 -10.42 6.00
N VAL A 76 -0.02 -10.27 6.19
CA VAL A 76 0.94 -11.39 6.33
C VAL A 76 1.71 -11.38 7.65
N HIS A 77 1.51 -10.37 8.49
CA HIS A 77 2.19 -10.16 9.77
C HIS A 77 1.19 -10.19 10.96
N PRO A 78 0.94 -11.36 11.59
CA PRO A 78 -0.02 -11.52 12.69
C PRO A 78 0.25 -10.61 13.90
N GLU A 79 1.52 -10.40 14.23
CA GLU A 79 2.01 -9.51 15.28
C GLU A 79 1.59 -8.05 15.04
N LEU A 80 1.66 -7.58 13.79
CA LEU A 80 1.18 -6.27 13.40
C LEU A 80 -0.36 -6.22 13.45
N ARG A 81 -1.04 -7.26 12.96
CA ARG A 81 -2.51 -7.41 13.02
C ARG A 81 -3.06 -7.21 14.43
N GLY A 82 -2.45 -7.87 15.42
CA GLY A 82 -2.88 -7.79 16.82
C GLY A 82 -2.78 -6.39 17.44
N ARG A 83 -2.01 -5.50 16.82
CA ARG A 83 -1.79 -4.11 17.27
C ARG A 83 -2.66 -3.09 16.54
N LEU A 84 -3.38 -3.48 15.50
CA LEU A 84 -4.21 -2.56 14.72
C LEU A 84 -5.44 -2.10 15.52
N GLN A 85 -5.65 -0.79 15.57
CA GLN A 85 -6.83 -0.15 16.17
C GLN A 85 -7.63 0.62 15.11
N PHE A 86 -7.66 0.12 13.88
CA PHE A 86 -8.39 0.76 12.78
C PHE A 86 -9.86 0.39 12.79
N THR A 87 -10.71 1.39 12.58
CA THR A 87 -12.10 1.17 12.18
C THR A 87 -12.11 0.95 10.66
N THR A 88 -12.49 -0.24 10.23
CA THR A 88 -12.74 -0.55 8.81
C THR A 88 -14.23 -0.46 8.52
N ALA A 89 -14.59 -0.09 7.29
CA ALA A 89 -15.99 -0.03 6.88
C ALA A 89 -16.67 -1.41 6.97
N GLU A 90 -15.91 -2.46 6.66
CA GLU A 90 -16.29 -3.86 6.83
C GLU A 90 -15.19 -4.61 7.59
N PRO A 91 -15.53 -5.61 8.43
CA PRO A 91 -14.52 -6.41 9.12
C PRO A 91 -13.56 -7.08 8.12
N VAL A 92 -12.26 -6.97 8.36
CA VAL A 92 -11.27 -7.60 7.48
C VAL A 92 -11.25 -9.10 7.74
N ASN A 93 -11.49 -9.90 6.70
CA ASN A 93 -11.25 -11.33 6.79
C ASN A 93 -9.75 -11.61 6.68
N TRP A 94 -9.19 -12.16 7.74
CA TRP A 94 -7.78 -12.45 7.89
C TRP A 94 -7.39 -13.88 7.51
N THR A 95 -8.36 -14.74 7.17
CA THR A 95 -8.07 -16.08 6.66
C THR A 95 -7.33 -15.97 5.33
N PRO A 96 -6.19 -16.66 5.15
CA PRO A 96 -5.48 -16.65 3.88
C PRO A 96 -6.42 -17.09 2.75
N ASN A 97 -6.51 -16.28 1.68
CA ASN A 97 -7.12 -16.75 0.44
C ASN A 97 -6.20 -17.81 -0.14
N ARG A 98 -6.52 -19.07 0.13
CA ARG A 98 -5.84 -20.18 -0.54
C ARG A 98 -6.17 -20.11 -2.03
N PRO A 99 -5.19 -20.17 -2.94
CA PRO A 99 -5.49 -20.26 -4.37
C PRO A 99 -6.39 -21.48 -4.63
N PRO A 100 -7.35 -21.41 -5.56
CA PRO A 100 -8.11 -22.59 -5.97
C PRO A 100 -7.13 -23.63 -6.54
N GLY A 101 -6.82 -24.69 -5.78
CA GLY A 101 -5.90 -25.76 -6.20
C GLY A 101 -4.87 -26.25 -5.17
N GLU A 102 -4.87 -25.75 -3.93
CA GLU A 102 -4.11 -26.34 -2.79
C GLU A 102 -4.99 -27.16 -1.82
#